data_AF-A0A087RZ00-F1
#
_entry.id   AF-A0A087RZ00-F1
#
_cell.length_a   1.000
_cell.length_b   1.000
_cell.length_c   1.000
_cell.angle_alpha   90.00
_cell.angle_beta   90.00
_cell.angle_gamma   90.00
#
_symmetry.space_group_name_H-M   'P 1'
#
loop_
_entity.id
_entity.type
_entity.pdbx_description
1 polymer ?
#
loop_
_entity_poly.entity_id
_entity_poly.type
_entity_poly.pdbx_seq_one_letter_code
_entity_poly.pdbx_strand_id
1 'polypeptide(L)'
;MSAKHSEDISKLSSNEIKSKIQREGIWPQYTQRIKSLERTEQEFWKLFGIETDSARKRTILEDLVNLQPVIANCYDAAQKMLMPNMDLKN
;
A
#
# COMPACT_ATOMS: atom_id res chain seq x y z
N MET A 1 3.77 -22.58 2.87
CA MET A 1 3.76 -22.16 1.46
C MET A 1 2.31 -21.94 1.06
N SER A 2 1.88 -20.69 0.95
CA SER A 2 0.46 -20.36 0.68
C SER A 2 0.12 -20.67 -0.78
N ALA A 3 -0.97 -21.38 -1.00
CA ALA A 3 -1.39 -21.87 -2.31
C ALA A 3 -1.62 -20.68 -3.27
N LYS A 4 -0.94 -20.72 -4.43
CA LYS A 4 -1.33 -19.91 -5.59
C LYS A 4 -2.72 -20.40 -6.03
N HIS A 5 -3.78 -19.71 -5.61
CA HIS A 5 -5.07 -19.79 -6.30
C HIS A 5 -4.89 -19.15 -7.67
N SER A 6 -4.34 -19.93 -8.61
CA SER A 6 -4.46 -19.64 -10.04
C SER A 6 -5.91 -19.91 -10.40
N GLU A 7 -6.77 -18.92 -10.20
CA GLU A 7 -8.13 -18.94 -10.75
C GLU A 7 -8.04 -19.17 -12.25
N ASP A 8 -8.63 -20.28 -12.70
CA ASP A 8 -8.67 -20.71 -14.09
C ASP A 8 -9.38 -19.63 -14.94
N ILE A 9 -8.60 -18.90 -15.73
CA ILE A 9 -9.05 -17.73 -16.53
C ILE A 9 -10.18 -18.14 -17.49
N SER A 10 -10.25 -19.40 -17.89
CA SER A 10 -11.31 -19.95 -18.76
C SER A 10 -12.72 -19.84 -18.17
N LYS A 11 -12.83 -19.60 -16.86
CA LYS A 11 -14.11 -19.50 -16.13
C LYS A 11 -14.54 -18.07 -15.83
N LEU A 12 -13.74 -17.07 -16.21
CA LEU A 12 -13.99 -15.65 -15.93
C LEU A 12 -14.71 -14.99 -17.12
N SER A 13 -15.68 -14.13 -16.83
CA SER A 13 -16.27 -13.23 -17.81
C SER A 13 -15.26 -12.21 -18.33
N SER A 14 -15.51 -11.62 -19.51
CA SER A 14 -14.63 -10.60 -20.08
C SER A 14 -14.39 -9.40 -19.14
N ASN A 15 -15.39 -9.04 -18.33
CA ASN A 15 -15.27 -7.98 -17.33
C ASN A 15 -14.36 -8.38 -16.16
N GLU A 16 -14.46 -9.62 -15.69
CA GLU A 16 -13.58 -10.16 -14.65
C GLU A 16 -12.13 -10.26 -15.13
N ILE A 17 -11.92 -10.71 -16.37
CA ILE A 17 -10.59 -10.75 -17.02
C ILE A 17 -9.99 -9.34 -17.12
N LYS A 18 -10.78 -8.37 -17.61
CA LYS A 18 -10.34 -6.96 -17.71
C LYS A 18 -9.98 -6.38 -16.35
N SER A 19 -10.83 -6.60 -15.35
CA SER A 19 -10.57 -6.13 -13.98
C SER A 19 -9.33 -6.78 -13.38
N LYS A 20 -9.10 -8.08 -13.66
CA LYS A 20 -7.91 -8.81 -13.19
C LYS A 20 -6.62 -8.26 -13.80
N ILE A 21 -6.58 -8.08 -15.12
CA ILE A 21 -5.42 -7.50 -15.83
C ILE A 21 -5.11 -6.10 -15.32
N GLN A 22 -6.12 -5.26 -15.10
CA GLN A 22 -5.94 -3.91 -14.56
C GLN A 22 -5.36 -3.94 -13.13
N ARG A 23 -5.89 -4.80 -12.26
CA ARG A 23 -5.38 -4.97 -10.90
C ARG A 23 -3.93 -5.47 -10.92
N GLU A 24 -3.63 -6.50 -11.71
CA GLU A 24 -2.27 -7.06 -11.83
C GLU A 24 -1.26 -6.05 -12.40
N GLY A 25 -1.68 -5.17 -13.31
CA GLY A 25 -0.81 -4.12 -13.86
C GLY A 25 -0.49 -2.99 -12.87
N ILE A 26 -1.43 -2.66 -11.97
CA ILE A 26 -1.31 -1.55 -11.01
C ILE A 26 -0.71 -2.00 -9.68
N TRP A 27 -0.92 -3.26 -9.30
CA TRP A 27 -0.50 -3.83 -8.02
C TRP A 27 1.00 -3.70 -7.70
N PRO A 28 1.95 -3.92 -8.64
CA PRO A 28 3.37 -3.76 -8.37
C PRO A 28 3.75 -2.33 -7.97
N GLN A 29 3.12 -1.33 -8.60
CA GLN A 29 3.40 0.08 -8.37
C GLN A 29 2.92 0.51 -6.98
N TYR A 30 1.71 0.09 -6.59
CA TYR A 30 1.18 0.34 -5.24
C TYR A 30 2.03 -0.34 -4.17
N THR A 31 2.41 -1.60 -4.39
CA THR A 31 3.27 -2.35 -3.47
C THR A 31 4.62 -1.66 -3.30
N GLN A 32 5.23 -1.18 -4.40
CA GLN A 32 6.51 -0.47 -4.35
C GLN A 32 6.39 0.87 -3.61
N ARG A 33 5.27 1.58 -3.78
CA ARG A 33 5.01 2.85 -3.09
C ARG A 33 4.91 2.65 -1.58
N ILE A 34 4.13 1.66 -1.14
CA ILE A 34 4.00 1.32 0.29
C ILE A 34 5.37 0.97 0.89
N LYS A 35 6.12 0.06 0.25
CA LYS A 35 7.46 -0.32 0.71
C LYS A 35 8.44 0.85 0.80
N SER A 36 8.32 1.80 -0.13
CA SER A 36 9.16 3.00 -0.11
C SER A 36 8.81 3.88 1.09
N LEU A 37 7.52 4.06 1.38
CA LEU A 37 7.05 4.85 2.52
C LEU A 37 7.42 4.18 3.87
N GLU A 38 7.26 2.87 3.99
CA GLU A 38 7.69 2.12 5.19
C GLU A 38 9.21 2.26 5.42
N ARG A 39 10.00 2.22 4.35
CA ARG A 39 11.45 2.44 4.45
C ARG A 39 11.78 3.86 4.89
N THR A 40 11.06 4.86 4.37
CA THR A 40 11.21 6.26 4.79
C THR A 40 10.88 6.41 6.27
N GLU A 41 9.80 5.80 6.75
CA GLU A 41 9.43 5.79 8.17
C GLU A 41 10.54 5.18 9.04
N GLN A 42 11.08 4.02 8.64
CA GLN A 42 12.19 3.38 9.34
C GLN A 42 13.43 4.28 9.42
N GLU A 43 13.72 5.02 8.35
CA GLU A 43 14.87 5.93 8.34
C GLU A 43 14.67 7.12 9.27
N PHE A 44 13.47 7.70 9.32
CA PHE A 44 13.16 8.74 10.30
C PHE A 44 13.28 8.24 11.75
N TRP A 45 12.83 7.01 12.03
CA TRP A 45 13.02 6.42 13.37
C TRP A 45 14.50 6.24 13.73
N LYS A 46 15.35 5.86 12.78
CA LYS A 46 16.80 5.79 13.02
C LYS A 46 17.38 7.17 13.29
N LEU A 47 17.01 8.18 12.50
CA LEU A 47 17.45 9.57 12.68
C LEU A 47 17.04 10.09 14.07
N PHE A 48 15.80 9.82 14.48
CA PHE A 48 15.31 10.18 15.81
C PHE A 48 16.15 9.53 16.93
N GLY A 49 16.53 8.27 16.76
CA GLY A 49 17.31 7.51 17.73
C GLY A 49 18.73 8.04 17.93
N ILE A 50 19.35 8.59 16.90
CA ILE A 50 20.72 9.15 16.97
C ILE A 50 20.77 10.65 17.25
N GLU A 51 19.66 11.37 17.04
CA GLU A 51 19.60 12.81 17.28
C GLU A 51 19.73 13.11 18.79
N THR A 52 20.37 14.22 19.12
CA THR A 52 20.59 14.68 20.50
C THR A 52 19.91 16.02 20.76
N ASP A 53 19.73 16.84 19.71
CA ASP A 53 19.04 18.11 19.81
C ASP A 53 17.52 17.92 19.91
N SER A 54 16.92 18.53 20.94
CA SER A 54 15.50 18.35 21.24
C SER A 54 14.57 19.02 20.23
N ALA A 55 15.00 20.15 19.64
CA ALA A 55 14.21 20.82 18.61
C ALA A 55 14.18 19.99 17.31
N ARG A 56 15.32 19.43 16.91
CA ARG A 56 15.42 18.52 15.77
C ARG A 56 14.66 17.22 15.98
N LYS A 57 14.72 16.63 17.18
CA LYS A 57 13.87 15.47 17.54
C LYS A 57 12.40 15.74 17.32
N ARG A 58 11.93 16.92 17.74
CA ARG A 58 10.54 17.33 17.52
C ARG A 58 10.21 17.41 16.04
N THR A 59 11.05 18.03 15.22
CA THR A 59 10.85 18.09 13.77
C THR A 59 10.78 16.69 13.15
N ILE A 60 11.66 15.77 13.53
CA ILE A 60 11.63 14.38 13.04
C ILE A 60 10.32 13.68 13.43
N LEU A 61 9.81 13.91 14.66
CA LEU A 61 8.52 13.38 15.08
C LEU A 61 7.35 13.99 14.31
N GLU A 62 7.40 15.29 14.01
CA GLU A 62 6.40 15.96 13.18
C GLU A 62 6.37 15.35 11.76
N ASP A 63 7.54 15.10 11.17
CA ASP A 63 7.65 14.42 9.87
C ASP A 63 7.11 12.99 9.91
N LEU A 64 7.41 12.22 10.97
CA LEU A 64 6.86 10.88 11.18
C LEU A 64 5.33 10.90 11.27
N VAL A 65 4.76 11.83 12.05
CA VAL A 65 3.30 12.00 12.16
C VAL A 65 2.68 12.37 10.81
N ASN A 66 3.33 13.23 10.04
CA ASN A 66 2.85 13.63 8.72
C ASN A 66 2.92 12.50 7.68
N LEU A 67 3.80 11.51 7.87
CA LEU A 67 3.92 10.34 7.00
C LEU A 67 2.80 9.32 7.22
N GLN A 68 2.29 9.17 8.47
CA GLN A 68 1.28 8.16 8.82
C GLN A 68 0.01 8.24 7.96
N PRO A 69 -0.62 9.41 7.73
CA PRO A 69 -1.80 9.51 6.86
C PRO A 69 -1.51 9.09 5.42
N VAL A 70 -0.30 9.35 4.92
CA VAL A 70 0.08 8.98 3.55
C VAL A 70 0.18 7.47 3.41
N ILE A 71 0.78 6.80 4.39
CA ILE A 71 0.86 5.34 4.46
C ILE A 71 -0.54 4.74 4.57
N ALA A 72 -1.36 5.22 5.51
CA ALA A 72 -2.73 4.74 5.71
C ALA A 72 -3.57 4.85 4.43
N ASN A 73 -3.54 6.00 3.76
CA ASN A 73 -4.24 6.21 2.49
C ASN A 73 -3.78 5.24 1.39
N CYS A 74 -2.50 4.88 1.35
CA CYS A 74 -1.99 3.90 0.39
C CYS A 74 -2.52 2.49 0.68
N TYR A 75 -2.62 2.10 1.95
CA TYR A 75 -3.22 0.82 2.35
C TYR A 75 -4.73 0.79 2.08
N ASP A 76 -5.46 1.86 2.41
CA ASP A 76 -6.90 1.95 2.14
C ASP A 76 -7.21 1.84 0.65
N ALA A 77 -6.42 2.52 -0.19
CA ALA A 77 -6.54 2.43 -1.63
C ALA A 77 -6.25 1.01 -2.15
N ALA A 78 -5.19 0.38 -1.64
CA ALA A 78 -4.86 -1.01 -1.98
C ALA A 78 -5.98 -1.98 -1.57
N GLN A 79 -6.56 -1.80 -0.38
CA GLN A 79 -7.67 -2.62 0.11
C GLN A 79 -8.90 -2.46 -0.78
N LYS A 80 -9.28 -1.22 -1.15
CA LYS A 80 -10.39 -0.97 -2.09
C LYS A 80 -10.18 -1.64 -3.45
N MET A 81 -8.95 -1.68 -3.95
CA MET A 81 -8.63 -2.37 -5.21
C MET A 81 -8.73 -3.89 -5.10
N LEU A 82 -8.41 -4.45 -3.93
CA LEU A 82 -8.49 -5.89 -3.68
C LEU A 82 -9.91 -6.37 -3.40
N MET A 83 -10.78 -5.51 -2.86
CA MET A 83 -12.18 -5.86 -2.65
C MET A 83 -12.85 -6.14 -4.01
N PRO A 84 -13.50 -7.31 -4.19
CA PRO A 84 -14.29 -7.58 -5.38
C PRO A 84 -15.41 -6.52 -5.46
N ASN A 85 -15.73 -6.05 -6.67
CA ASN A 85 -16.86 -5.13 -6.88
C ASN A 85 -18.14 -5.82 -6.40
N MET A 86 -18.56 -5.55 -5.16
CA MET A 86 -19.84 -6.01 -4.62
C MET A 86 -21.03 -5.22 -5.19
N ASP A 87 -20.75 -4.16 -5.96
CA ASP A 87 -21.74 -3.18 -6.42
C ASP A 87 -22.30 -3.43 -7.84
N LEU A 88 -22.10 -4.62 -8.43
CA LEU A 88 -22.73 -5.00 -9.70
C LEU A 88 -23.89 -6.01 -9.51
N LYS A 89 -24.64 -5.84 -8.42
CA LYS A 89 -25.97 -6.45 -8.27
C LYS A 89 -27.01 -5.36 -8.05
N ASN A 90 -27.47 -4.76 -9.14
CA ASN A 90 -28.80 -4.16 -9.27
C ASN A 90 -29.23 -4.30 -10.73
#